data_AF-A0A846ZTX3-F1
#
_entry.id   AF-A0A846ZTX3-F1
#
_cell.length_a   1.000
_cell.length_b   1.000
_cell.length_c   1.000
_cell.angle_alpha   90.00
_cell.angle_beta   90.00
_cell.angle_gamma   90.00
#
_symmetry.space_group_name_H-M   'P 1'
#
loop_
_entity.id
_entity.type
_entity.pdbx_description
1 polymer ?
#
loop_
_entity_poly.entity_id
_entity_poly.type
_entity_poly.pdbx_seq_one_letter_code
_entity_poly.pdbx_strand_id
1 'polypeptide(L)'
;MYWSYYLNLERSVLDLERYVTFDKTNFECFSIEFIKIYQVICSEIDVVLKLITNKINMEEYKKYLLKKPEYIKIKQSKVVLESNKDIKLCPFVLLEEGKNLSWWGNYNDVKL
;
A
#
# COMPACT_ATOMS: atom_id res chain seq x y z
N MET A 1 13.10 -0.16 16.31
CA MET A 1 13.71 -1.02 15.26
C MET A 1 12.81 -1.21 14.04
N TYR A 2 11.48 -1.25 14.18
CA TYR A 2 10.56 -1.39 13.03
C TYR A 2 10.55 -0.19 12.07
N TRP A 3 10.68 1.04 12.56
CA TRP A 3 10.63 2.23 11.70
C TRP A 3 11.77 2.28 10.67
N SER A 4 12.99 1.92 11.07
CA SER A 4 14.12 1.85 10.14
C SER A 4 13.94 0.80 9.04
N TYR A 5 13.19 -0.27 9.31
CA TYR A 5 12.85 -1.25 8.27
C TYR A 5 11.91 -0.65 7.22
N TYR A 6 10.86 0.06 7.63
CA TYR A 6 9.96 0.74 6.70
C TYR A 6 10.65 1.84 5.88
N LEU A 7 11.58 2.58 6.49
CA LEU A 7 12.43 3.54 5.77
C LEU A 7 13.32 2.85 4.72
N ASN A 8 13.79 1.64 4.97
CA ASN A 8 14.56 0.89 3.97
C ASN A 8 13.66 0.39 2.83
N LEU A 9 12.44 -0.07 3.12
CA LEU A 9 11.48 -0.43 2.07
C LEU A 9 11.13 0.77 1.19
N GLU A 10 10.92 1.94 1.79
CA GLU A 10 10.69 3.18 1.06
C GLU A 10 11.87 3.53 0.14
N ARG A 11 13.11 3.42 0.63
CA ARG A 11 14.31 3.61 -0.21
C ARG A 11 14.37 2.62 -1.36
N SER A 12 14.01 1.34 -1.14
CA SER A 12 13.95 0.35 -2.22
C SER A 12 12.93 0.73 -3.30
N VAL A 13 11.80 1.34 -2.92
CA VAL A 13 10.85 1.89 -3.89
C VAL A 13 11.49 3.04 -4.66
N LEU A 14 12.08 4.03 -3.98
CA LEU A 14 12.70 5.19 -4.64
C LEU A 14 13.86 4.80 -5.57
N ASP A 15 14.59 3.75 -5.22
CA ASP A 15 15.70 3.24 -6.03
C ASP A 15 15.26 2.69 -7.39
N LEU A 16 13.99 2.30 -7.54
CA LEU A 16 13.40 1.88 -8.81
C LEU A 16 13.38 2.99 -9.85
N GLU A 17 13.35 4.25 -9.41
CA GLU A 17 13.31 5.42 -10.29
C GLU A 17 14.55 5.54 -11.18
N ARG A 18 15.66 4.88 -10.79
CA ARG A 18 16.88 4.74 -11.61
C ARG A 18 16.68 3.89 -12.86
N TYR A 19 15.68 3.02 -12.86
CA TYR A 19 15.39 2.08 -13.95
C TYR A 19 14.13 2.48 -14.71
N VAL A 20 13.11 2.95 -13.99
CA VAL A 20 11.82 3.37 -14.56
C VAL A 20 11.35 4.61 -13.81
N THR A 21 11.32 5.75 -14.49
CA THR A 21 10.86 7.01 -13.90
C THR A 21 9.42 6.92 -13.43
N PHE A 22 9.13 7.50 -12.26
CA PHE A 22 7.76 7.63 -11.77
C PHE A 22 7.03 8.73 -12.53
N ASP A 23 6.54 8.36 -13.71
CA ASP A 23 5.70 9.17 -14.57
C ASP A 23 4.44 8.39 -14.97
N LYS A 24 3.35 9.12 -15.24
CA LYS A 24 2.08 8.54 -15.67
C LYS A 24 2.22 7.74 -16.97
N THR A 25 3.15 8.09 -17.86
CA THR A 25 3.43 7.32 -19.08
C THR A 25 3.94 5.92 -18.80
N ASN A 26 4.50 5.66 -17.61
CA ASN A 26 5.09 4.39 -17.22
C ASN A 26 4.16 3.54 -16.33
N PHE A 27 2.89 3.92 -16.13
CA PHE A 27 1.99 3.18 -15.24
C PHE A 27 1.63 1.78 -15.73
N GLU A 28 1.76 1.53 -17.03
CA GLU A 28 1.58 0.20 -17.64
C GLU A 28 2.91 -0.59 -17.73
N CYS A 29 4.00 -0.05 -17.19
CA CYS A 29 5.31 -0.71 -17.21
C CYS A 29 5.29 -1.96 -16.33
N PHE A 30 5.59 -3.10 -16.94
CA PHE A 30 5.79 -4.36 -16.23
C PHE A 30 7.25 -4.54 -15.83
N SER A 31 7.50 -4.86 -14.55
CA SER A 31 8.82 -5.23 -14.04
C SER A 31 8.68 -6.25 -12.92
N ILE A 32 9.53 -7.28 -12.95
CA ILE A 32 9.60 -8.28 -11.87
C ILE A 32 10.02 -7.60 -10.55
N GLU A 33 10.87 -6.58 -10.59
CA GLU A 33 11.29 -5.84 -9.39
C GLU A 33 10.13 -5.07 -8.76
N PHE A 34 9.19 -4.55 -9.57
CA PHE A 34 7.97 -3.96 -9.04
C PHE A 34 7.12 -4.99 -8.31
N ILE A 35 6.92 -6.18 -8.89
CA ILE A 35 6.14 -7.24 -8.27
C ILE A 35 6.76 -7.69 -6.95
N LYS A 36 8.08 -7.87 -6.89
CA LYS A 36 8.80 -8.26 -5.67
C LYS A 36 8.58 -7.25 -4.54
N ILE A 37 8.86 -5.97 -4.80
CA ILE A 37 8.71 -4.91 -3.78
C ILE A 37 7.23 -4.76 -3.39
N TYR A 38 6.33 -4.84 -4.37
CA TYR A 38 4.89 -4.76 -4.13
C TYR A 38 4.37 -5.87 -3.21
N GLN A 39 4.80 -7.11 -3.43
CA GLN A 39 4.43 -8.25 -2.58
C GLN A 39 4.92 -8.05 -1.14
N VAL A 40 6.15 -7.58 -0.95
CA VAL A 40 6.73 -7.31 0.38
C VAL A 40 5.94 -6.22 1.10
N ILE A 41 5.66 -5.09 0.43
CA ILE A 41 4.88 -3.99 1.03
C ILE A 41 3.50 -4.47 1.45
N CYS A 42 2.80 -5.20 0.57
CA CYS A 42 1.45 -5.68 0.86
C CYS A 42 1.45 -6.72 2.00
N SER A 43 2.45 -7.60 2.09
CA SER A 43 2.58 -8.52 3.22
C SER A 43 2.83 -7.80 4.54
N GLU A 44 3.64 -6.75 4.54
CA GLU A 44 3.90 -5.95 5.74
C GLU A 44 2.65 -5.19 6.20
N ILE A 45 1.87 -4.64 5.25
CA ILE A 45 0.58 -4.04 5.56
C ILE A 45 -0.37 -5.09 6.19
N ASP A 46 -0.43 -6.31 5.67
CA ASP A 46 -1.23 -7.39 6.26
C ASP A 46 -0.78 -7.72 7.69
N VAL A 47 0.52 -7.83 7.95
CA VAL A 47 1.07 -8.06 9.30
C VAL A 47 0.67 -6.94 10.26
N VAL A 48 0.83 -5.67 9.86
CA VAL A 48 0.46 -4.51 10.69
C VAL A 48 -1.04 -4.50 10.98
N LEU A 49 -1.87 -4.78 9.98
CA LEU A 49 -3.33 -4.83 10.15
C LEU A 49 -3.76 -5.98 11.07
N LYS A 50 -3.12 -7.16 10.98
CA LYS A 50 -3.34 -8.26 11.93
C LYS A 50 -3.03 -7.84 13.36
N LEU A 51 -1.89 -7.17 13.58
CA LEU A 51 -1.49 -6.71 14.90
C LEU A 51 -2.44 -5.66 15.49
N ILE A 52 -2.92 -4.72 14.67
CA ILE A 52 -3.82 -3.65 15.12
C ILE A 52 -5.23 -4.18 15.41
N THR A 53 -5.74 -5.06 14.54
CA THR A 53 -7.15 -5.46 14.56
C THR A 53 -7.39 -6.78 15.28
N ASN A 54 -6.35 -7.61 15.42
CA ASN A 54 -6.43 -9.00 15.87
C ASN A 54 -7.46 -9.82 15.06
N LYS A 55 -7.38 -9.71 13.74
CA LYS A 55 -8.23 -10.40 12.75
C LYS A 55 -7.37 -11.14 11.73
N ILE A 56 -8.01 -11.82 10.79
CA ILE A 56 -7.32 -12.75 9.87
C ILE A 56 -7.37 -12.36 8.38
N ASN A 57 -8.24 -11.43 7.98
CA ASN A 57 -8.41 -11.05 6.57
C ASN A 57 -8.80 -9.57 6.41
N MET A 58 -8.65 -9.08 5.17
CA MET A 58 -8.89 -7.68 4.81
C MET A 58 -10.32 -7.21 5.08
N GLU A 59 -11.32 -8.07 4.89
CA GLU A 59 -12.71 -7.70 5.14
C GLU A 59 -12.95 -7.43 6.63
N GLU A 60 -12.41 -8.28 7.50
CA GLU A 60 -12.46 -8.12 8.94
C GLU A 60 -11.64 -6.92 9.42
N TYR A 61 -10.46 -6.67 8.82
CA TYR A 61 -9.68 -5.47 9.12
C TYR A 61 -10.50 -4.22 8.86
N LYS A 62 -11.14 -4.14 7.69
CA LYS A 62 -11.97 -3.00 7.31
C LYS A 62 -13.13 -2.78 8.28
N LYS A 63 -13.87 -3.84 8.61
CA LYS A 63 -14.97 -3.80 9.59
C LYS A 63 -14.49 -3.29 10.95
N TYR A 64 -13.30 -3.69 11.39
CA TYR A 64 -12.71 -3.22 12.65
C TYR A 64 -12.33 -1.73 12.57
N LEU A 65 -11.57 -1.33 11.54
CA LEU A 65 -11.08 0.04 11.38
C LEU A 65 -12.24 1.04 11.23
N LEU A 66 -13.32 0.66 10.55
CA LEU A 66 -14.50 1.50 10.37
C LEU A 66 -15.30 1.76 11.65
N LYS A 67 -15.24 0.84 12.63
CA LYS A 67 -15.90 1.01 13.94
C LYS A 67 -15.15 1.95 14.88
N LYS A 68 -13.94 2.35 14.52
CA LYS A 68 -12.97 3.02 15.38
C LYS A 68 -12.60 4.38 14.81
N PRO A 69 -13.12 5.50 15.35
CA PRO A 69 -12.92 6.82 14.77
C PRO A 69 -11.45 7.24 14.65
N GLU A 70 -10.58 6.71 15.51
CA GLU A 70 -9.13 6.91 15.46
C GLU A 70 -8.50 6.45 14.13
N TYR A 71 -9.04 5.42 13.49
CA TYR A 71 -8.51 4.85 12.26
C TYR A 71 -9.17 5.39 10.99
N ILE A 72 -10.37 5.99 11.09
CA ILE A 72 -11.10 6.51 9.92
C ILE A 72 -10.29 7.58 9.17
N LYS A 73 -9.46 8.33 9.89
CA LYS A 73 -8.61 9.38 9.31
C LYS A 73 -7.62 8.86 8.26
N ILE A 74 -7.28 7.56 8.28
CA ILE A 74 -6.35 6.96 7.29
C ILE A 74 -6.88 7.06 5.85
N LYS A 75 -8.21 7.19 5.66
CA LYS A 75 -8.84 7.45 4.36
C LYS A 75 -8.35 8.74 3.70
N GLN A 76 -7.96 9.71 4.53
CA GLN A 76 -7.53 11.03 4.10
C GLN A 76 -6.01 11.10 3.92
N SER A 77 -5.28 10.02 4.23
CA SER A 77 -3.84 9.94 4.06
C SER A 77 -3.49 10.06 2.58
N LYS A 78 -2.86 11.19 2.23
CA LYS A 78 -2.33 11.46 0.91
C LYS A 78 -0.83 11.21 0.92
N VAL A 79 -0.37 10.45 -0.07
CA VAL A 79 1.05 10.26 -0.33
C VAL A 79 1.38 10.98 -1.62
N VAL A 80 2.42 11.79 -1.58
CA VAL A 80 2.95 12.53 -2.73
C VAL A 80 4.39 12.09 -2.90
N LEU A 81 4.75 11.67 -4.11
CA LEU A 81 6.14 11.35 -4.43
C LEU A 81 6.94 12.65 -4.51
N GLU A 82 8.07 12.72 -3.81
CA GLU A 82 8.91 13.91 -3.82
C GLU A 82 9.48 14.19 -5.21
N SER A 83 9.84 13.12 -5.94
CA SER A 83 10.35 13.18 -7.31
C SER A 83 9.28 13.60 -8.34
N ASN A 84 8.00 13.31 -8.08
CA ASN A 84 6.89 13.72 -8.96
C ASN A 84 5.63 14.11 -8.17
N LYS A 85 5.47 15.42 -7.95
CA LYS A 85 4.36 16.00 -7.18
C LYS A 85 2.99 15.85 -7.86
N ASP A 86 2.95 15.50 -9.15
CA ASP A 86 1.73 15.26 -9.90
C ASP A 86 1.14 13.87 -9.62
N ILE A 87 1.92 12.97 -9.03
CA ILE A 87 1.47 11.67 -8.57
C ILE A 87 1.00 11.80 -7.12
N LYS A 88 -0.33 11.77 -6.94
CA LYS A 88 -1.00 11.86 -5.65
C LYS A 88 -1.78 10.58 -5.41
N LEU A 89 -1.41 9.85 -4.37
CA LEU A 89 -1.99 8.56 -4.04
C LEU A 89 -2.79 8.65 -2.74
N CYS A 90 -3.92 7.95 -2.69
CA CYS A 90 -4.76 7.81 -1.49
C CYS A 90 -5.05 6.32 -1.28
N PRO A 91 -4.10 5.53 -0.74
CA PRO A 91 -4.17 4.07 -0.74
C PRO A 91 -5.41 3.51 -0.02
N PHE A 92 -5.90 4.20 1.01
CA PHE A 92 -7.03 3.77 1.84
C PHE A 92 -8.32 4.53 1.53
N VAL A 93 -8.43 5.24 0.40
CA VAL A 93 -9.63 6.01 0.06
C VAL A 93 -10.88 5.12 0.00
N LEU A 94 -10.74 3.87 -0.47
CA LEU A 94 -11.81 2.88 -0.55
C LEU A 94 -11.93 1.99 0.71
N LEU A 95 -11.54 2.49 1.87
CA LEU A 95 -11.73 1.78 3.16
C LEU A 95 -13.21 1.84 3.58
N GLU A 96 -14.11 1.24 2.82
CA GLU A 96 -15.57 1.24 3.04
C GLU A 96 -16.15 -0.17 2.98
N GLU A 97 -17.28 -0.42 3.64
CA GLU A 97 -17.94 -1.73 3.55
C GLU A 97 -18.31 -2.07 2.10
N GLY A 98 -18.09 -3.31 1.68
CA GLY A 98 -18.40 -3.80 0.34
C GLY A 98 -17.49 -3.31 -0.79
N LYS A 99 -16.57 -2.36 -0.55
CA LYS A 99 -15.57 -1.94 -1.55
C LYS A 99 -14.28 -2.75 -1.39
N ASN A 100 -13.60 -3.09 -2.48
CA ASN A 100 -12.24 -3.66 -2.40
C ASN A 100 -11.20 -2.54 -2.53
N LEU A 101 -10.10 -2.66 -1.79
CA LEU A 101 -8.93 -1.81 -1.99
C LEU A 101 -8.22 -2.33 -3.25
N SER A 102 -8.08 -1.48 -4.26
CA SER A 102 -7.54 -1.89 -5.58
C SER A 102 -6.19 -2.60 -5.45
N TRP A 103 -5.29 -2.07 -4.63
CA TRP A 103 -4.00 -2.69 -4.37
C TRP A 103 -4.13 -4.05 -3.64
N TRP A 104 -5.10 -4.21 -2.74
CA TRP A 104 -5.28 -5.52 -2.10
C TRP A 104 -5.79 -6.58 -3.08
N GLY A 105 -6.70 -6.20 -3.99
CA GLY A 105 -7.14 -7.05 -5.09
C GLY A 105 -5.95 -7.53 -5.92
N ASN A 106 -5.19 -6.58 -6.49
CA ASN A 106 -4.01 -6.87 -7.29
C ASN A 106 -2.97 -7.71 -6.54
N TYR A 107 -2.82 -7.50 -5.22
CA TYR A 107 -1.92 -8.31 -4.40
C TYR A 107 -2.34 -9.78 -4.34
N ASN A 108 -3.63 -10.06 -4.22
CA ASN A 108 -4.10 -11.45 -4.24
C ASN A 108 -3.99 -12.08 -5.64
N ASP A 109 -4.07 -11.29 -6.72
CA ASP A 109 -3.89 -11.79 -8.08
C ASP A 109 -2.43 -12.18 -8.37
N VAL A 110 -1.46 -11.49 -7.74
CA VAL A 110 -0.03 -11.79 -7.88
C VAL A 110 0.52 -12.74 -6.79
N LYS A 111 -0.31 -13.16 -5.84
CA LYS A 111 0.05 -14.25 -4.92
C LYS A 111 -0.02 -15.56 -5.71
N LEU A 112 1.14 -16.03 -6.17
CA LEU A 112 1.31 -17.40 -6.64
C LEU A 112 1.06 -18.41 -5.51
#